data_AF-A0A914G6I6-F1
#
_entry.id   AF-A0A914G6I6-F1
#
_cell.length_a   1.000
_cell.length_b   1.000
_cell.length_c   1.000
_cell.angle_alpha   90.00
_cell.angle_beta   90.00
_cell.angle_gamma   90.00
#
_symmetry.space_group_name_H-M   'P 1'
#
loop_
_entity.id
_entity.type
_entity.pdbx_description
1 polymer ?
#
loop_
_entity_poly.entity_id
_entity_poly.type
_entity_poly.pdbx_seq_one_letter_code
_entity_poly.pdbx_strand_id
1 'polypeptide(L)'
;MSTENRLDPNTGYTCISCRLVFASSALQRDHYQTEWHRYNVKRQVAGLPPIDIEQFEGKVQHFQDTVTDGKQKKEQEQDYCVECGKRFKSQNAYDNHLNSKKHKENVQKFEINGDKPKKLIPDTPGLTLTETTKLNDKDNTESDDDETGSWKTVDSDDDDDLTYDETKALPSTSCLFCSNRSDTVEGNLEHMTIHGFFIPDAEYCI
;
A
#
# COMPACT_ATOMS: atom_id res chain seq x y z
N MET A 1 -42.74 -7.78 -12.00
CA MET A 1 -42.98 -6.92 -10.83
C MET A 1 -42.25 -7.57 -9.66
N SER A 2 -40.97 -7.23 -9.49
CA SER A 2 -40.11 -7.83 -8.49
C SER A 2 -40.43 -7.19 -7.14
N THR A 3 -40.99 -7.97 -6.24
CA THR A 3 -41.26 -7.56 -4.85
C THR A 3 -39.92 -7.39 -4.14
N GLU A 4 -39.47 -6.15 -4.00
CA GLU A 4 -38.34 -5.82 -3.15
C GLU A 4 -38.68 -6.26 -1.72
N ASN A 5 -37.91 -7.22 -1.20
CA ASN A 5 -37.92 -7.61 0.21
C ASN A 5 -37.41 -6.42 1.02
N ARG A 6 -38.31 -5.46 1.29
CA ARG A 6 -37.98 -4.23 2.01
C ARG A 6 -37.95 -4.57 3.49
N LEU A 7 -36.76 -4.89 3.99
CA LEU A 7 -36.52 -5.17 5.41
C LEU A 7 -36.80 -3.90 6.22
N ASP A 8 -37.62 -4.03 7.27
CA ASP A 8 -37.99 -2.90 8.12
C ASP A 8 -36.78 -2.39 8.94
N PRO A 9 -36.48 -1.08 8.89
CA PRO A 9 -35.35 -0.49 9.64
C PRO A 9 -35.48 -0.58 11.16
N ASN A 10 -36.70 -0.79 11.67
CA ASN A 10 -37.00 -0.83 13.10
C ASN A 10 -36.85 -2.25 13.71
N THR A 11 -36.77 -3.27 12.86
CA THR A 11 -36.71 -4.68 13.26
C THR A 11 -35.48 -5.40 12.69
N GLY A 12 -34.79 -4.79 11.72
CA GLY A 12 -33.58 -5.32 11.09
C GLY A 12 -32.28 -4.82 11.73
N TYR A 13 -31.19 -5.50 11.42
CA TYR A 13 -29.84 -5.11 11.85
C TYR A 13 -29.35 -4.00 10.93
N THR A 14 -28.96 -2.83 11.44
CA THR A 14 -28.67 -1.67 10.59
C THR A 14 -27.23 -1.19 10.68
N CYS A 15 -26.72 -0.63 9.59
CA CYS A 15 -25.45 0.09 9.56
C CYS A 15 -25.70 1.56 9.24
N ILE A 16 -25.39 2.44 10.19
CA ILE A 16 -25.64 3.89 10.07
C ILE A 16 -24.73 4.49 9.00
N SER A 17 -23.46 4.08 8.97
CA SER A 17 -22.44 4.59 8.06
C SER A 17 -22.75 4.30 6.59
N CYS A 18 -23.40 3.17 6.31
CA CYS A 18 -23.75 2.74 4.96
C CYS A 18 -25.24 2.84 4.64
N ARG A 19 -26.07 3.19 5.63
CA ARG A 19 -27.55 3.28 5.52
C ARG A 19 -28.20 2.00 5.00
N LEU A 20 -27.69 0.85 5.42
CA LEU A 20 -28.21 -0.46 5.07
C LEU A 20 -28.95 -1.13 6.23
N VAL A 21 -29.89 -2.00 5.87
CA VAL A 21 -30.60 -2.91 6.77
C VAL A 21 -30.33 -4.34 6.33
N PHE A 22 -29.88 -5.17 7.26
CA PHE A 22 -29.54 -6.58 7.07
C PHE A 22 -30.62 -7.46 7.70
N ALA A 23 -30.84 -8.62 7.08
CA ALA A 23 -31.79 -9.61 7.59
C ALA A 23 -31.27 -10.35 8.83
N SER A 24 -29.95 -10.44 9.02
CA SER A 24 -29.32 -11.15 10.12
C SER A 24 -28.14 -10.37 10.70
N SER A 25 -27.80 -10.67 11.95
CA SER A 25 -26.62 -10.14 12.64
C SER A 25 -25.32 -10.59 11.97
N ALA A 26 -25.28 -11.83 11.47
CA ALA A 26 -24.11 -12.37 10.75
C ALA A 26 -23.77 -11.52 9.51
N LEU A 27 -24.76 -11.21 8.67
CA LEU A 27 -24.56 -10.36 7.48
C LEU A 27 -24.12 -8.94 7.85
N GLN A 28 -24.63 -8.40 8.96
CA GLN A 28 -24.20 -7.10 9.48
C GLN A 28 -22.71 -7.13 9.89
N ARG A 29 -22.26 -8.19 10.57
CA ARG A 29 -20.85 -8.39 10.97
C ARG A 29 -19.96 -8.55 9.75
N ASP A 30 -20.36 -9.34 8.76
CA ASP A 30 -19.63 -9.50 7.51
C ASP A 30 -19.51 -8.17 6.77
N HIS A 31 -20.58 -7.37 6.75
CA HIS A 31 -20.54 -6.02 6.16
C HIS A 31 -19.51 -5.11 6.82
N TYR A 32 -19.39 -5.11 8.15
CA TYR A 32 -18.41 -4.30 8.89
C TYR A 32 -16.95 -4.61 8.49
N GLN A 33 -16.68 -5.80 7.97
CA GLN A 33 -15.35 -6.23 7.53
C GLN A 33 -15.04 -5.81 6.08
N THR A 34 -16.05 -5.41 5.30
CA THR A 34 -15.86 -5.04 3.89
C THR A 34 -15.12 -3.72 3.74
N GLU A 35 -14.31 -3.62 2.67
CA GLU A 35 -13.64 -2.38 2.29
C GLU A 35 -14.62 -1.26 1.95
N TRP A 36 -15.81 -1.60 1.47
CA TRP A 36 -16.88 -0.62 1.23
C TRP A 36 -17.35 0.05 2.53
N HIS A 37 -17.54 -0.71 3.61
CA HIS A 37 -17.88 -0.16 4.92
C HIS A 37 -16.79 0.79 5.42
N ARG A 38 -15.53 0.33 5.41
CA ARG A 38 -14.36 1.12 5.83
C ARG A 38 -14.24 2.42 5.05
N TYR A 39 -14.47 2.37 3.74
CA TYR A 39 -14.46 3.54 2.87
C TYR A 39 -15.57 4.54 3.23
N ASN A 40 -16.80 4.07 3.47
CA ASN A 40 -17.91 4.93 3.87
C ASN A 40 -17.71 5.55 5.26
N VAL A 41 -17.12 4.82 6.21
CA VAL A 41 -16.72 5.38 7.52
C VAL A 41 -15.71 6.51 7.35
N LYS A 42 -14.67 6.31 6.53
CA LYS A 42 -13.66 7.34 6.25
C LYS A 42 -14.28 8.59 5.62
N ARG A 43 -15.25 8.42 4.71
CA ARG A 43 -16.02 9.54 4.13
C ARG A 43 -16.84 10.27 5.17
N GLN A 44 -17.52 9.54 6.06
CA GLN A 44 -18.33 10.13 7.11
C GLN A 44 -17.48 10.97 8.09
N VAL A 45 -16.30 10.48 8.49
CA VAL A 45 -15.34 11.24 9.31
C VAL A 45 -14.89 12.53 8.60
N ALA A 46 -14.74 12.48 7.28
CA ALA A 46 -14.43 13.65 6.45
C ALA A 46 -15.66 14.55 6.18
N GLY A 47 -16.82 14.30 6.79
CA GLY A 47 -18.06 15.06 6.57
C GLY A 47 -18.69 14.86 5.19
N LEU A 48 -18.26 13.83 4.44
CA LEU A 48 -18.79 13.52 3.12
C LEU A 48 -19.92 12.48 3.21
N PRO A 49 -20.93 12.56 2.31
CA PRO A 49 -22.02 11.59 2.30
C PRO A 49 -21.51 10.18 1.93
N PRO A 50 -22.11 9.12 2.50
CA PRO A 50 -21.86 7.74 2.10
C PRO A 50 -22.17 7.54 0.62
N ILE A 51 -21.43 6.65 -0.02
CA ILE A 51 -21.68 6.26 -1.41
C ILE A 51 -22.30 4.87 -1.47
N ASP A 52 -23.04 4.64 -2.55
CA ASP A 52 -23.62 3.34 -2.83
C ASP A 52 -22.56 2.32 -3.30
N ILE A 53 -22.92 1.04 -3.29
CA ILE A 53 -22.02 -0.05 -3.67
C ILE A 53 -21.57 0.07 -5.13
N GLU A 54 -22.45 0.42 -6.06
CA GLU A 54 -22.11 0.59 -7.48
C GLU A 54 -21.05 1.68 -7.70
N GLN A 55 -21.16 2.78 -6.95
CA GLN A 55 -20.20 3.88 -7.01
C GLN A 55 -18.84 3.51 -6.41
N PHE A 56 -18.84 2.61 -5.44
CA PHE A 56 -17.61 2.08 -4.84
C PHE A 56 -16.91 1.15 -5.82
N GLU A 57 -17.63 0.21 -6.41
CA GLU A 57 -17.10 -0.72 -7.41
C GLU A 57 -16.52 0.01 -8.62
N GLY A 58 -17.21 1.03 -9.15
CA GLY A 58 -16.69 1.84 -10.26
C GLY A 58 -15.37 2.55 -9.93
N LYS A 59 -15.18 2.99 -8.68
CA LYS A 59 -13.91 3.58 -8.24
C LYS A 59 -12.80 2.55 -8.09
N VAL A 60 -13.12 1.37 -7.57
CA VAL A 60 -12.17 0.26 -7.44
C VAL A 60 -11.69 -0.18 -8.83
N GLN A 61 -12.60 -0.30 -9.80
CA GLN A 61 -12.25 -0.64 -11.19
C GLN A 61 -11.32 0.40 -11.82
N HIS A 62 -11.65 1.69 -11.72
CA HIS A 62 -10.79 2.74 -12.27
C HIS A 62 -9.40 2.75 -11.60
N PHE A 63 -9.32 2.49 -10.29
CA PHE A 63 -8.03 2.36 -9.62
C PHE A 63 -7.25 1.15 -10.16
N GLN A 64 -7.90 0.00 -10.29
CA GLN A 64 -7.31 -1.22 -10.86
C GLN A 64 -6.75 -0.99 -12.27
N ASP A 65 -7.53 -0.33 -13.14
CA ASP A 65 -7.14 -0.02 -14.52
C ASP A 65 -5.94 0.95 -14.58
N THR A 66 -5.88 1.94 -13.70
CA THR A 66 -4.71 2.83 -13.64
C THR A 66 -3.44 2.11 -13.15
N VAL A 67 -3.58 1.08 -12.30
CA VAL A 67 -2.45 0.27 -11.83
C VAL A 67 -1.98 -0.69 -12.93
N THR A 68 -2.88 -1.27 -13.71
CA THR A 68 -2.52 -2.17 -14.82
C THR A 68 -1.90 -1.40 -16.00
N ASP A 69 -2.46 -0.24 -16.37
CA ASP A 69 -1.89 0.65 -17.40
C ASP A 69 -0.54 1.23 -16.97
N GLY A 70 -0.37 1.53 -15.68
CA GLY A 70 0.91 1.97 -15.09
C GLY A 70 1.99 0.88 -15.08
N LYS A 71 1.60 -0.41 -15.02
CA LYS A 71 2.53 -1.54 -15.15
C LYS A 71 2.87 -1.84 -16.62
N GLN A 72 1.91 -1.75 -17.54
CA GLN A 72 2.15 -2.01 -18.96
C GLN A 72 2.96 -0.91 -19.67
N LYS A 73 2.87 0.35 -19.24
CA LYS A 73 3.70 1.45 -19.80
C LYS A 73 5.19 1.42 -19.41
N LYS A 74 5.59 0.61 -18.44
CA LYS A 74 6.97 0.60 -17.94
C LYS A 74 7.90 -0.39 -18.62
N GLU A 75 7.39 -1.37 -19.36
CA GLU A 75 8.23 -2.53 -19.70
C GLU A 75 8.83 -2.55 -21.11
N GLN A 76 8.14 -2.24 -22.22
CA GLN A 76 8.76 -2.51 -23.53
C GLN A 76 8.23 -1.56 -24.63
N GLU A 77 9.05 -0.60 -25.10
CA GLU A 77 9.33 -0.42 -26.55
C GLU A 77 10.15 0.81 -26.99
N GLN A 78 10.50 1.81 -26.15
CA GLN A 78 11.09 3.05 -26.71
C GLN A 78 12.34 3.56 -25.97
N ASP A 79 13.39 2.76 -25.96
CA ASP A 79 14.67 3.18 -25.39
C ASP A 79 15.85 3.07 -26.37
N TYR A 80 15.66 2.86 -27.68
CA TYR A 80 16.78 2.73 -28.62
C TYR A 80 16.71 3.70 -29.82
N CYS A 81 17.77 4.47 -30.02
CA CYS A 81 17.94 5.30 -31.21
C CYS A 81 18.76 4.54 -32.26
N VAL A 82 18.20 4.30 -33.46
CA VAL A 82 18.87 3.61 -34.57
C VAL A 82 20.02 4.44 -35.16
N GLU A 83 19.81 5.74 -35.37
CA GLU A 83 20.80 6.67 -35.98
C GLU A 83 22.01 6.95 -35.08
N CYS A 84 21.85 6.71 -33.77
CA CYS A 84 22.88 6.95 -32.77
C CYS A 84 23.38 5.66 -32.09
N GLY A 85 22.72 4.53 -32.31
CA GLY A 85 23.04 3.25 -31.69
C GLY A 85 22.97 3.23 -30.16
N LYS A 86 22.16 4.10 -29.55
CA LYS A 86 22.16 4.31 -28.09
C LYS A 86 20.89 3.81 -27.44
N ARG A 87 21.08 3.13 -26.30
CA ARG A 87 20.01 2.75 -25.38
C ARG A 87 19.85 3.77 -24.25
N PHE A 88 18.61 4.12 -23.91
CA PHE A 88 18.25 5.06 -22.85
C PHE A 88 17.57 4.31 -21.71
N LYS A 89 17.55 4.93 -20.52
CA LYS A 89 17.00 4.32 -19.29
C LYS A 89 15.62 4.91 -18.92
N SER A 90 15.09 5.77 -19.76
CA SER A 90 13.85 6.51 -19.53
C SER A 90 13.43 7.25 -20.80
N GLN A 91 12.12 7.31 -21.04
CA GLN A 91 11.54 8.05 -22.17
C GLN A 91 12.01 9.52 -22.23
N ASN A 92 12.02 10.24 -21.10
CA ASN A 92 12.46 11.64 -21.07
C ASN A 92 13.92 11.83 -21.52
N ALA A 93 14.79 10.86 -21.26
CA ALA A 93 16.17 10.90 -21.72
C ALA A 93 16.29 10.64 -23.23
N TYR A 94 15.43 9.76 -23.77
CA TYR A 94 15.32 9.52 -25.20
C TYR A 94 14.78 10.74 -25.96
N ASP A 95 13.73 11.39 -25.44
CA ASP A 95 13.15 12.59 -26.06
C ASP A 95 14.13 13.78 -26.05
N ASN A 96 14.88 13.94 -24.96
CA ASN A 96 15.94 14.95 -24.89
C ASN A 96 17.09 14.63 -25.88
N HIS A 97 17.39 13.35 -26.07
CA HIS A 97 18.34 12.92 -27.08
C HIS A 97 17.88 13.28 -28.51
N LEU A 98 16.63 12.99 -28.88
CA LEU A 98 16.07 13.34 -30.20
C LEU A 98 16.11 14.85 -30.46
N ASN A 99 15.95 15.65 -29.41
CA ASN A 99 15.97 17.10 -29.50
C ASN A 99 17.37 17.72 -29.52
N SER A 100 18.41 16.95 -29.14
CA SER A 100 19.80 17.40 -29.10
C SER A 100 20.33 17.74 -30.49
N LYS A 101 21.16 18.78 -30.55
CA LYS A 101 21.85 19.22 -31.78
C LYS A 101 22.63 18.08 -32.45
N LYS A 102 23.23 17.19 -31.66
CA LYS A 102 23.97 16.02 -32.15
C LYS A 102 23.11 14.99 -32.87
N HIS A 103 21.88 14.74 -32.40
CA HIS A 103 20.97 13.82 -33.09
C HIS A 103 20.53 14.42 -34.43
N LYS A 104 20.11 15.69 -34.42
CA LYS A 104 19.68 16.41 -35.62
C LYS A 104 20.78 16.53 -36.68
N GLU A 105 22.03 16.76 -36.27
CA GLU A 105 23.20 16.79 -37.17
C GLU A 105 23.53 15.41 -37.74
N ASN A 106 23.40 14.34 -36.96
CA ASN A 106 23.58 12.98 -37.47
C ASN A 106 22.49 12.61 -38.47
N VAL A 107 21.21 12.87 -38.16
CA VAL A 107 20.08 12.64 -39.09
C VAL A 107 20.30 13.36 -40.43
N GLN A 108 20.70 14.64 -40.41
CA GLN A 108 21.00 15.38 -41.64
C GLN A 108 22.15 14.77 -42.46
N LYS A 109 23.11 14.09 -41.83
CA LYS A 109 24.20 13.40 -42.52
C LYS A 109 23.77 12.07 -43.14
N PHE A 110 22.80 11.38 -42.54
CA PHE A 110 22.20 10.16 -43.07
C PHE A 110 21.27 10.46 -44.26
N GLU A 111 20.52 11.56 -44.23
CA GLU A 111 19.62 11.97 -45.34
C GLU A 111 20.39 12.33 -46.63
N ILE A 112 21.65 12.74 -46.53
CA ILE A 112 22.49 13.14 -47.68
C ILE A 112 23.20 11.94 -48.32
N ASN A 113 23.47 10.87 -47.57
CA ASN A 113 24.17 9.67 -48.05
C ASN A 113 23.28 8.45 -47.83
N GLY A 114 22.44 8.12 -48.81
CA GLY A 114 21.40 7.09 -48.72
C GLY A 114 21.90 5.65 -48.61
N ASP A 115 22.43 5.26 -47.45
CA ASP A 115 22.72 3.87 -47.09
C ASP A 115 21.79 3.39 -45.97
N LYS A 116 20.96 2.39 -46.28
CA LYS A 116 20.00 1.78 -45.35
C LYS A 116 20.71 0.95 -44.27
N PRO A 117 20.28 0.98 -42.99
CA PRO A 117 20.86 0.12 -41.97
C PRO A 117 20.42 -1.34 -42.19
N LYS A 118 21.39 -2.24 -42.21
CA LYS A 118 21.17 -3.70 -42.19
C LYS A 118 20.57 -4.09 -40.84
N LYS A 119 19.46 -4.82 -40.86
CA LYS A 119 18.87 -5.48 -39.69
C LYS A 119 19.93 -6.32 -39.00
N LEU A 120 20.24 -6.01 -37.74
CA LEU A 120 20.99 -6.90 -36.85
C LEU A 120 20.13 -7.10 -35.60
N ILE A 121 19.50 -8.27 -35.56
CA ILE A 121 18.88 -8.87 -34.38
C ILE A 121 19.97 -9.71 -33.73
N PRO A 122 20.22 -9.63 -32.42
CA PRO A 122 20.94 -10.69 -31.73
C PRO A 122 19.96 -11.52 -30.90
N ASP A 123 19.66 -12.71 -31.40
CA ASP A 123 19.19 -13.84 -30.62
C ASP A 123 20.34 -14.38 -29.75
N THR A 124 20.09 -14.57 -28.45
CA THR A 124 20.89 -15.43 -27.54
C THR A 124 20.65 -16.92 -27.86
N PRO A 125 21.61 -17.88 -27.70
CA PRO A 125 21.98 -18.45 -26.37
C PRO A 125 23.37 -19.16 -26.19
N GLY A 126 23.83 -19.31 -24.92
CA GLY A 126 24.63 -20.46 -24.36
C GLY A 126 26.19 -20.37 -24.27
N LEU A 127 26.83 -20.23 -23.09
CA LEU A 127 27.36 -21.23 -22.10
C LEU A 127 28.86 -21.61 -22.31
N THR A 128 29.85 -21.34 -21.42
CA THR A 128 30.39 -22.18 -20.30
C THR A 128 31.74 -21.55 -19.81
N LEU A 129 31.95 -21.20 -18.52
CA LEU A 129 32.51 -21.92 -17.33
C LEU A 129 34.05 -21.99 -17.17
N THR A 130 34.57 -21.41 -16.07
CA THR A 130 35.53 -21.94 -15.04
C THR A 130 35.64 -20.92 -13.87
N GLU A 131 35.09 -21.12 -12.67
CA GLU A 131 35.58 -21.82 -11.44
C GLU A 131 36.98 -21.35 -10.94
N THR A 132 37.27 -20.91 -9.70
CA THR A 132 36.70 -21.00 -8.32
C THR A 132 37.30 -19.83 -7.46
N THR A 133 36.66 -19.29 -6.41
CA THR A 133 36.77 -19.73 -5.00
C THR A 133 35.93 -18.84 -4.04
N LYS A 134 35.05 -19.48 -3.24
CA LYS A 134 34.72 -19.34 -1.77
C LYS A 134 34.75 -17.94 -1.09
N LEU A 135 33.87 -17.50 -0.16
CA LEU A 135 32.73 -18.00 0.64
C LEU A 135 32.09 -16.78 1.38
N ASN A 136 30.78 -16.85 1.71
CA ASN A 136 29.97 -16.00 2.64
C ASN A 136 29.84 -14.49 2.31
N ASP A 137 28.72 -13.78 2.47
CA ASP A 137 27.69 -13.80 3.52
C ASP A 137 26.31 -13.29 3.02
N LYS A 138 25.24 -13.71 3.73
CA LYS A 138 23.95 -13.03 4.06
C LYS A 138 23.74 -11.59 3.55
N ASP A 139 22.56 -11.07 3.20
CA ASP A 139 21.14 -11.35 3.46
C ASP A 139 20.39 -10.15 2.80
N ASN A 140 19.06 -10.18 2.82
CA ASN A 140 18.12 -9.05 2.69
C ASN A 140 17.39 -8.90 1.35
N THR A 141 16.50 -9.87 1.10
CA THR A 141 15.24 -9.65 0.40
C THR A 141 14.25 -9.00 1.38
N GLU A 142 14.00 -7.71 1.21
CA GLU A 142 12.92 -7.02 1.93
C GLU A 142 11.58 -7.43 1.31
N SER A 143 10.87 -8.29 2.04
CA SER A 143 9.44 -8.53 1.91
C SER A 143 8.73 -7.37 2.62
N ASP A 144 7.98 -6.56 1.85
CA ASP A 144 7.04 -5.59 2.40
C ASP A 144 5.86 -6.34 3.04
N ASP A 145 6.00 -6.60 4.34
CA ASP A 145 4.93 -7.10 5.22
C ASP A 145 4.18 -5.88 5.78
N ASP A 146 3.19 -5.39 5.02
CA ASP A 146 2.20 -4.42 5.52
C ASP A 146 1.10 -5.18 6.26
N GLU A 147 1.46 -5.78 7.39
CA GLU A 147 0.53 -6.33 8.37
C GLU A 147 -0.09 -5.17 9.17
N THR A 148 -0.88 -4.35 8.48
CA THR A 148 -1.76 -3.36 9.10
C THR A 148 -2.87 -4.10 9.87
N GLY A 149 -2.56 -4.42 11.12
CA GLY A 149 -3.43 -4.87 12.22
C GLY A 149 -4.91 -5.03 11.87
N SER A 150 -5.24 -6.20 11.34
CA SER A 150 -6.59 -6.73 11.40
C SER A 150 -6.92 -6.91 12.89
N TRP A 151 -7.70 -5.99 13.45
CA TRP A 151 -8.29 -6.16 14.78
C TRP A 151 -9.15 -7.42 14.73
N LYS A 152 -8.56 -8.56 15.08
CA LYS A 152 -9.29 -9.83 15.21
C LYS A 152 -10.21 -9.67 16.40
N THR A 153 -11.49 -9.47 16.13
CA THR A 153 -12.53 -9.64 17.14
C THR A 153 -12.45 -11.09 17.57
N VAL A 154 -12.07 -11.31 18.83
CA VAL A 154 -12.06 -12.63 19.49
C VAL A 154 -13.50 -13.15 19.58
N ASP A 155 -14.00 -13.67 18.46
CA ASP A 155 -15.25 -14.43 18.37
C ASP A 155 -14.88 -15.77 17.72
N SER A 156 -14.21 -16.60 18.52
CA SER A 156 -13.98 -18.01 18.23
C SER A 156 -13.93 -18.70 19.58
N ASP A 157 -14.76 -19.72 19.76
CA ASP A 157 -14.84 -20.63 20.91
C ASP A 157 -13.54 -21.46 21.06
N ASP A 158 -12.42 -20.77 21.21
CA ASP A 158 -11.09 -21.30 21.46
C ASP A 158 -10.66 -20.64 22.78
N ASP A 159 -10.88 -21.35 23.89
CA ASP A 159 -10.29 -21.06 25.21
C ASP A 159 -8.77 -21.27 25.14
N ASP A 160 -8.10 -20.56 24.23
CA ASP A 160 -6.68 -20.26 24.37
C ASP A 160 -6.59 -19.33 25.58
N ASP A 161 -6.36 -19.96 26.73
CA ASP A 161 -5.99 -19.35 27.99
C ASP A 161 -4.75 -18.48 27.75
N LEU A 162 -4.98 -17.24 27.29
CA LEU A 162 -4.01 -16.16 27.26
C LEU A 162 -3.71 -15.81 28.71
N THR A 163 -2.96 -16.70 29.37
CA THR A 163 -2.39 -16.45 30.68
C THR A 163 -1.54 -15.21 30.54
N TYR A 164 -2.03 -14.10 31.12
CA TYR A 164 -1.32 -12.85 31.15
C TYR A 164 -0.04 -13.08 31.95
N ASP A 165 1.08 -13.21 31.23
CA ASP A 165 2.40 -13.38 31.80
C ASP A 165 2.84 -12.04 32.41
N GLU A 166 2.56 -11.87 33.69
CA GLU A 166 2.90 -10.67 34.46
C GLU A 166 4.41 -10.36 34.43
N THR A 167 5.26 -11.34 34.11
CA THR A 167 6.72 -11.13 33.96
C THR A 167 7.09 -10.31 32.72
N LYS A 168 6.17 -10.18 31.74
CA LYS A 168 6.35 -9.35 30.55
C LYS A 168 5.73 -7.96 30.68
N ALA A 169 5.16 -7.62 31.82
CA ALA A 169 4.62 -6.28 32.05
C ALA A 169 5.71 -5.21 31.95
N LEU A 170 5.38 -4.10 31.29
CA LEU A 170 6.27 -2.94 31.27
C LEU A 170 6.34 -2.34 32.69
N PRO A 171 7.55 -2.06 33.22
CA PRO A 171 7.66 -1.48 34.55
C PRO A 171 7.13 -0.04 34.55
N SER A 172 6.53 0.37 35.68
CA SER A 172 5.90 1.70 35.85
C SER A 172 6.85 2.89 35.65
N THR A 173 8.16 2.65 35.70
CA THR A 173 9.22 3.63 35.49
C THR A 173 9.73 3.71 34.05
N SER A 174 9.17 2.91 33.13
CA SER A 174 9.51 2.94 31.70
C SER A 174 8.47 3.71 30.90
N CYS A 175 8.94 4.52 29.95
CA CYS A 175 8.05 5.24 29.04
C CYS A 175 7.33 4.25 28.11
N LEU A 176 6.05 4.48 27.84
CA LEU A 176 5.25 3.63 26.95
C LEU A 176 5.49 3.92 25.45
N PHE A 177 6.07 5.08 25.14
CA PHE A 177 6.22 5.58 23.77
C PHE A 177 7.65 5.52 23.24
N CYS A 178 8.65 5.31 24.11
CA CYS A 178 10.06 5.23 23.73
C CYS A 178 10.89 4.47 24.76
N SER A 179 12.18 4.27 24.50
CA SER A 179 13.08 3.52 25.37
C SER A 179 13.62 4.28 26.61
N ASN A 180 13.05 5.44 26.95
CA ASN A 180 13.44 6.17 28.15
C ASN A 180 12.92 5.48 29.42
N ARG A 181 13.76 5.44 30.45
CA ARG A 181 13.42 4.99 31.80
C ARG A 181 13.74 6.10 32.78
N SER A 182 12.82 6.32 33.71
CA SER A 182 12.97 7.33 34.76
C SER A 182 13.20 6.66 36.10
N ASP A 183 13.71 7.40 37.08
CA ASP A 183 13.93 6.86 38.42
C ASP A 183 12.65 6.84 39.27
N THR A 184 11.67 7.69 38.93
CA THR A 184 10.37 7.80 39.60
C THR A 184 9.22 7.72 38.61
N VAL A 185 8.03 7.35 39.09
CA VAL A 185 6.82 7.28 38.26
C VAL A 185 6.42 8.69 37.81
N GLU A 186 6.57 9.68 38.68
CA GLU A 186 6.30 11.09 38.41
C GLU A 186 7.22 11.61 37.28
N GLY A 187 8.52 11.29 37.34
CA GLY A 187 9.46 11.65 36.28
C GLY A 187 9.16 10.95 34.95
N ASN A 188 8.66 9.71 35.00
CA ASN A 188 8.18 9.01 33.81
C ASN A 188 6.96 9.71 33.21
N LEU A 189 6.01 10.15 34.04
CA LEU A 189 4.82 10.87 33.61
C LEU A 189 5.18 12.22 32.98
N GLU A 190 6.09 12.97 33.59
CA GLU A 190 6.63 14.22 33.04
C GLU A 190 7.30 13.97 31.67
N HIS A 191 8.09 12.92 31.52
CA HIS A 191 8.67 12.56 30.23
C HIS A 191 7.59 12.19 29.19
N MET A 192 6.53 11.49 29.59
CA MET A 192 5.44 11.12 28.69
C MET A 192 4.71 12.35 28.11
N THR A 193 4.74 13.50 28.78
CA THR A 193 4.21 14.77 28.23
C THR A 193 4.92 15.22 26.95
N ILE A 194 6.21 14.85 26.76
CA ILE A 194 6.98 15.12 25.54
C ILE A 194 6.38 14.36 24.35
N HIS A 195 5.80 13.20 24.61
CA HIS A 195 5.09 12.39 23.61
C HIS A 195 3.61 12.81 23.45
N GLY A 196 3.20 13.91 24.10
CA GLY A 196 1.82 14.39 24.08
C GLY A 196 0.88 13.59 24.97
N PHE A 197 1.40 12.75 25.86
CA PHE A 197 0.58 12.05 26.84
C PHE A 197 0.23 12.98 28.01
N PHE A 198 -1.06 13.18 28.22
CA PHE A 198 -1.60 14.02 29.26
C PHE A 198 -2.80 13.32 29.90
N ILE A 199 -2.90 13.39 31.22
CA ILE A 199 -4.05 12.88 31.99
C ILE A 199 -4.95 14.07 32.32
N PRO A 200 -6.11 14.21 31.66
CA PRO A 200 -7.08 15.24 32.01
C PRO A 200 -7.60 15.04 33.42
N ASP A 201 -7.85 16.15 34.13
CA ASP A 201 -8.51 16.15 35.43
C ASP A 201 -7.85 15.20 36.46
N ALA A 202 -6.51 15.18 36.50
CA ALA A 202 -5.71 14.30 37.36
C ALA A 202 -6.05 14.41 38.86
N GLU A 203 -6.64 15.52 39.30
CA GLU A 203 -7.12 15.74 40.66
C GLU A 203 -8.27 14.77 41.07
N TYR A 204 -8.94 14.15 40.09
CA TYR A 204 -10.03 13.19 40.32
C TYR A 204 -9.60 11.72 40.16
N CYS A 205 -8.31 11.46 39.91
CA CYS A 205 -7.77 10.10 39.89
C CYS A 205 -7.57 9.58 41.32
N ILE A 206 -8.23 8.47 41.65
CA ILE A 206 -8.13 7.77 42.95
C ILE A 206 -7.16 6.59 42.92
#